data_AF-X0T6N7-F1
#
_entry.id   AF-X0T6N7-F1
#
_cell.length_a   1.000
_cell.length_b   1.000
_cell.length_c   1.000
_cell.angle_alpha   90.00
_cell.angle_beta   90.00
_cell.angle_gamma   90.00
#
_symmetry.space_group_name_H-M   'P 1'
#
loop_
_entity.id
_entity.type
_entity.pdbx_description
1 polymer ?
#
loop_
_entity_poly.entity_id
_entity_poly.type
_entity_poly.pdbx_seq_one_letter_code
_entity_poly.pdbx_strand_id
1 'polypeptide(L)'
;EDYVDVHALKQTKKDRDELDLVSIEVTVNGTMRIETVQSRRSEDDSFFGRVFGKIYRKWPKVSVEYTIKLPKSSILARVSTVNGNVELHGTRGGTSVHTTNGKISVRETEGYVDAKITNGSISITDGATVRSAKSTNGNITATISEELAENVDISTVNGSVDLYLPSDINADVDLKTVNGGISAGGLRMIVDSISKRHFTGTLGSGGKTINVSTVNGSVSLHKE
;
A
#
# COMPACT_ATOMS: atom_id res chain seq x y z
N GLU A 1 25.74 6.45 -0.45
CA GLU A 1 26.31 5.69 -1.58
C GLU A 1 25.48 5.97 -2.81
N ASP A 2 26.07 5.96 -4.01
CA ASP A 2 25.43 6.33 -5.28
C ASP A 2 25.27 5.11 -6.21
N TYR A 3 24.75 4.02 -5.66
CA TYR A 3 24.41 2.83 -6.42
C TYR A 3 23.08 2.24 -5.95
N VAL A 4 22.38 1.56 -6.87
CA VAL A 4 21.21 0.75 -6.53
C VAL A 4 21.67 -0.68 -6.29
N ASP A 5 21.40 -1.21 -5.11
CA ASP A 5 21.65 -2.62 -4.76
C ASP A 5 20.35 -3.41 -4.93
N VAL A 6 20.39 -4.51 -5.69
CA VAL A 6 19.24 -5.38 -5.88
C VAL A 6 19.63 -6.79 -5.47
N HIS A 7 19.21 -7.17 -4.27
CA HIS A 7 19.30 -8.56 -3.82
C HIS A 7 17.95 -9.24 -4.03
N ALA A 8 17.96 -10.38 -4.72
CA ALA A 8 16.75 -11.14 -4.98
C ALA A 8 16.95 -12.63 -4.73
N LEU A 9 16.03 -13.21 -3.95
CA LEU A 9 16.05 -14.62 -3.57
C LEU A 9 14.86 -15.35 -4.20
N LYS A 10 15.13 -16.19 -5.20
CA LYS A 10 14.12 -17.10 -5.77
C LYS A 10 14.05 -18.38 -4.96
N GLN A 11 12.84 -18.79 -4.57
CA GLN A 11 12.60 -20.03 -3.83
C GLN A 11 11.45 -20.81 -4.46
N THR A 12 11.54 -22.14 -4.43
CA THR A 12 10.44 -23.04 -4.80
C THR A 12 10.30 -24.14 -3.77
N LYS A 13 9.07 -24.61 -3.56
CA LYS A 13 8.76 -25.81 -2.77
C LYS A 13 8.59 -27.04 -3.66
N LYS A 14 8.92 -26.91 -4.95
CA LYS A 14 8.79 -27.92 -6.00
C LYS A 14 10.16 -28.17 -6.62
N ASP A 15 10.16 -28.67 -7.84
CA ASP A 15 11.38 -29.01 -8.55
C ASP A 15 12.21 -27.76 -8.85
N ARG A 16 13.52 -27.90 -8.76
CA ARG A 16 14.48 -26.82 -8.98
C ARG A 16 14.29 -26.15 -10.35
N ASP A 17 13.91 -26.91 -11.36
CA ASP A 17 13.63 -26.43 -12.71
C ASP A 17 12.51 -25.38 -12.77
N GLU A 18 11.61 -25.32 -11.77
CA GLU A 18 10.62 -24.24 -11.71
C GLU A 18 11.29 -22.87 -11.55
N LEU A 19 12.48 -22.80 -10.94
CA LEU A 19 13.22 -21.55 -10.77
C LEU A 19 13.66 -20.95 -12.11
N ASP A 20 13.85 -21.78 -13.13
CA ASP A 20 14.25 -21.34 -14.47
C ASP A 20 13.08 -20.71 -15.25
N LEU A 21 11.85 -20.96 -14.81
CA LEU A 21 10.64 -20.35 -15.35
C LEU A 21 10.41 -18.92 -14.85
N VAL A 22 11.22 -18.44 -13.91
CA VAL A 22 11.10 -17.10 -13.32
C VAL A 22 12.41 -16.35 -13.51
N SER A 23 12.37 -15.30 -14.34
CA SER A 23 13.47 -14.37 -14.54
C SER A 23 13.23 -13.07 -13.76
N ILE A 24 14.35 -12.43 -13.43
CA ILE A 24 14.37 -11.09 -12.83
C ILE A 24 15.04 -10.20 -13.86
N GLU A 25 14.28 -9.23 -14.37
CA GLU A 25 14.72 -8.35 -15.43
C GLU A 25 14.94 -6.94 -14.86
N VAL A 26 16.15 -6.42 -15.07
CA VAL A 26 16.50 -5.04 -14.69
C VAL A 26 16.76 -4.26 -15.96
N THR A 27 15.94 -3.25 -16.22
CA THR A 27 16.06 -2.37 -17.40
C THR A 27 16.34 -0.95 -16.94
N VAL A 28 17.26 -0.27 -17.63
CA VAL A 28 17.60 1.14 -17.37
C VAL A 28 17.43 1.93 -18.66
N ASN A 29 16.35 2.71 -18.76
CA ASN A 29 16.11 3.63 -19.87
C ASN A 29 15.44 4.92 -19.35
N GLY A 30 16.25 5.83 -18.80
CA GLY A 30 15.80 7.02 -18.08
C GLY A 30 15.25 6.73 -16.68
N THR A 31 14.53 5.63 -16.51
CA THR A 31 14.13 5.08 -15.20
C THR A 31 14.62 3.65 -15.08
N MET A 32 15.08 3.26 -13.89
CA MET A 32 15.37 1.87 -13.56
C MET A 32 14.07 1.14 -13.26
N ARG A 33 13.86 0.00 -13.92
CA ARG A 33 12.72 -0.89 -13.69
C ARG A 33 13.23 -2.29 -13.35
N ILE A 34 12.68 -2.87 -12.29
CA ILE A 34 12.99 -4.22 -11.81
C ILE A 34 11.69 -5.02 -11.87
N GLU A 35 11.66 -6.10 -12.64
CA GLU A 35 10.45 -6.90 -12.88
C GLU A 35 10.71 -8.39 -12.70
N THR A 36 9.72 -9.09 -12.15
CA THR A 36 9.71 -10.56 -12.15
C THR A 36 8.91 -11.04 -13.36
N VAL A 37 9.57 -11.69 -14.30
CA VAL A 37 8.93 -12.25 -15.49
C VAL A 37 8.75 -13.75 -15.30
N GLN A 38 7.51 -14.24 -15.49
CA GLN A 38 7.18 -15.65 -15.36
C GLN A 38 6.83 -16.26 -16.71
N SER A 39 7.54 -17.31 -17.07
CA SER A 39 7.29 -18.13 -18.25
C SER A 39 6.42 -19.34 -17.88
N ARG A 40 5.47 -19.70 -18.75
CA ARG A 40 4.65 -20.89 -18.55
C ARG A 40 5.38 -22.13 -19.06
N ARG A 41 5.48 -23.17 -18.22
CA ARG A 41 5.87 -24.52 -18.66
C ARG A 41 4.70 -25.14 -19.43
N SER A 42 4.97 -25.64 -20.64
CA SER A 42 4.07 -26.58 -21.31
C SER A 42 4.44 -27.97 -20.80
N GLU A 43 3.60 -28.57 -19.97
CA GLU A 43 3.76 -29.95 -19.55
C GLU A 43 2.73 -30.82 -20.29
N ASP A 44 3.26 -31.87 -20.90
CA ASP A 44 2.57 -33.00 -21.56
C ASP A 44 2.24 -32.85 -23.06
N ASP A 45 3.19 -33.27 -23.91
CA ASP A 45 2.95 -33.56 -25.34
C ASP A 45 2.87 -35.09 -25.60
N SER A 46 2.64 -35.88 -24.55
CA SER A 46 2.45 -37.33 -24.68
C SER A 46 1.07 -37.65 -25.27
N PHE A 47 0.96 -38.82 -25.91
CA PHE A 47 -0.28 -39.27 -26.54
C PHE A 47 -1.46 -39.30 -25.56
N PHE A 48 -1.23 -39.65 -24.29
CA PHE A 48 -2.27 -39.65 -23.24
C PHE A 48 -2.72 -38.24 -22.85
N GLY A 49 -1.81 -37.27 -22.78
CA GLY A 49 -2.14 -35.85 -22.55
C GLY A 49 -3.03 -35.25 -23.64
N ARG A 50 -2.79 -35.65 -24.91
CA ARG A 50 -3.60 -35.23 -26.07
C ARG A 50 -4.99 -35.87 -26.13
N VAL A 51 -5.16 -37.09 -25.60
CA VAL A 51 -6.40 -37.88 -25.73
C VAL A 51 -7.30 -37.78 -24.49
N PHE A 52 -6.75 -37.63 -23.28
CA PHE A 52 -7.52 -37.64 -22.02
C PHE A 52 -7.28 -36.42 -21.12
N GLY A 53 -6.37 -35.52 -21.47
CA GLY A 53 -5.99 -34.37 -20.64
C GLY A 53 -6.79 -33.10 -20.95
N LYS A 54 -7.49 -32.55 -19.95
CA LYS A 54 -7.80 -31.12 -19.95
C LYS A 54 -6.48 -30.38 -19.74
N ILE A 55 -6.09 -29.53 -20.70
CA ILE A 55 -4.85 -28.73 -20.63
C ILE A 55 -4.96 -27.74 -19.46
N TYR A 56 -4.50 -28.14 -18.28
CA TYR A 56 -4.39 -27.27 -17.12
C TYR A 56 -2.99 -26.64 -17.10
N ARG A 57 -2.86 -25.47 -17.74
CA ARG A 57 -1.65 -24.63 -17.64
C ARG A 57 -1.43 -24.20 -16.20
N LYS A 58 -0.44 -24.79 -15.53
CA LYS A 58 -0.12 -24.51 -14.13
C LYS A 58 0.94 -23.41 -14.04
N TRP A 59 0.73 -22.45 -13.15
CA TRP A 59 1.72 -21.43 -12.85
C TRP A 59 2.89 -22.03 -12.05
N PRO A 60 4.14 -21.59 -12.30
CA PRO A 60 5.28 -22.01 -11.49
C PRO A 60 5.07 -21.62 -10.02
N LYS A 61 5.45 -22.50 -9.08
CA LYS A 61 5.32 -22.27 -7.64
C LYS A 61 6.59 -21.67 -7.08
N VAL A 62 6.97 -20.52 -7.63
CA VAL A 62 8.17 -19.77 -7.25
C VAL A 62 7.78 -18.49 -6.52
N SER A 63 8.45 -18.20 -5.41
CA SER A 63 8.44 -16.90 -4.76
C SER A 63 9.75 -16.17 -5.01
N VAL A 64 9.68 -14.85 -5.16
CA VAL A 64 10.85 -13.98 -5.24
C VAL A 64 10.76 -12.96 -4.12
N GLU A 65 11.76 -12.97 -3.25
CA GLU A 65 11.94 -11.95 -2.22
C GLU A 65 12.96 -10.92 -2.70
N TYR A 66 12.63 -9.64 -2.58
CA TYR A 66 13.50 -8.54 -2.98
C TYR A 66 13.95 -7.74 -1.77
N THR A 67 15.24 -7.42 -1.72
CA THR A 67 15.79 -6.34 -0.90
C THR A 67 16.48 -5.37 -1.84
N ILE A 68 15.91 -4.17 -1.98
CA ILE A 68 16.41 -3.14 -2.90
C ILE A 68 16.88 -1.95 -2.07
N LYS A 69 18.16 -1.58 -2.18
CA LYS A 69 18.69 -0.36 -1.57
C LYS A 69 18.83 0.71 -2.64
N LEU A 70 18.33 1.90 -2.33
CA LEU A 70 18.35 3.05 -3.22
C LEU A 70 19.28 4.13 -2.64
N PRO A 71 20.03 4.87 -3.49
CA PRO A 71 20.65 6.12 -3.08
C PRO A 71 19.58 7.08 -2.53
N LYS A 72 19.90 7.88 -1.51
CA LYS A 72 18.96 8.85 -0.90
C LYS A 72 18.39 9.86 -1.91
N SER A 73 19.14 10.16 -2.97
CA SER A 73 18.71 11.05 -4.06
C SER A 73 17.66 10.44 -4.99
N SER A 74 17.43 9.13 -4.91
CA SER A 74 16.55 8.40 -5.82
C SER A 74 15.09 8.75 -5.60
N ILE A 75 14.36 8.91 -6.70
CA ILE A 75 12.91 9.07 -6.69
C ILE A 75 12.26 7.71 -6.95
N LEU A 76 11.60 7.16 -5.93
CA LEU A 76 10.82 5.93 -6.05
C LEU A 76 9.43 6.28 -6.59
N ALA A 77 9.18 5.96 -7.86
CA ALA A 77 7.88 6.28 -8.47
C ALA A 77 6.80 5.24 -8.14
N ARG A 78 7.14 3.95 -8.19
CA ARG A 78 6.14 2.87 -8.06
C ARG A 78 6.76 1.59 -7.51
N VAL A 79 6.00 0.92 -6.64
CA VAL A 79 6.21 -0.48 -6.25
C VAL A 79 4.89 -1.23 -6.41
N SER A 80 4.92 -2.38 -7.09
CA SER A 80 3.72 -3.19 -7.29
C SER A 80 4.00 -4.68 -7.19
N THR A 81 3.12 -5.40 -6.50
CA THR A 81 3.10 -6.87 -6.46
C THR A 81 1.67 -7.40 -6.50
N VAL A 82 1.50 -8.70 -6.76
CA VAL A 82 0.19 -9.36 -6.66
C VAL A 82 0.07 -10.06 -5.30
N ASN A 83 1.11 -10.81 -4.92
CA ASN A 83 1.16 -11.52 -3.65
C ASN A 83 2.48 -11.20 -2.96
N GLY A 84 2.41 -10.61 -1.78
CA GLY A 84 3.59 -10.26 -1.00
C GLY A 84 3.41 -8.97 -0.22
N ASN A 85 4.19 -8.87 0.84
CA ASN A 85 4.30 -7.64 1.61
C ASN A 85 5.21 -6.66 0.86
N VAL A 86 4.92 -5.36 1.02
CA VAL A 86 5.78 -4.27 0.56
C VAL A 86 6.15 -3.46 1.79
N GLU A 87 7.44 -3.31 2.03
CA GLU A 87 7.98 -2.45 3.07
C GLU A 87 8.85 -1.37 2.43
N LEU A 88 8.51 -0.11 2.67
CA LEU A 88 9.28 1.06 2.26
C LEU A 88 9.81 1.78 3.49
N HIS A 89 11.08 2.18 3.44
CA HIS A 89 11.74 2.87 4.52
C HIS A 89 12.78 3.83 3.96
N GLY A 90 12.76 5.09 4.38
CA GLY A 90 13.77 6.08 3.96
C GLY A 90 13.71 6.41 2.46
N THR A 91 12.54 6.29 1.84
CA THR A 91 12.36 6.51 0.39
C THR A 91 11.98 7.96 0.10
N ARG A 92 12.14 8.39 -1.16
CA ARG A 92 11.81 9.75 -1.59
C ARG A 92 10.98 9.74 -2.88
N GLY A 93 10.03 10.66 -2.99
CA GLY A 93 9.19 10.87 -4.16
C GLY A 93 7.71 10.60 -3.93
N GLY A 94 6.89 11.03 -4.89
CA GLY A 94 5.46 10.71 -4.96
C GLY A 94 5.24 9.23 -5.29
N THR A 95 5.24 8.39 -4.27
CA THR A 95 5.35 6.93 -4.42
C THR A 95 3.99 6.28 -4.52
N SER A 96 3.75 5.53 -5.60
CA SER A 96 2.57 4.66 -5.74
C SER A 96 2.89 3.23 -5.32
N VAL A 97 2.23 2.72 -4.28
CA VAL A 97 2.41 1.37 -3.77
C VAL A 97 1.14 0.55 -3.98
N HIS A 98 1.28 -0.59 -4.66
CA HIS A 98 0.15 -1.48 -4.93
C HIS A 98 0.45 -2.93 -4.57
N THR A 99 -0.47 -3.58 -3.85
CA THR A 99 -0.48 -5.05 -3.73
C THR A 99 -1.90 -5.59 -3.82
N THR A 100 -2.10 -6.80 -4.34
CA THR A 100 -3.42 -7.45 -4.27
C THR A 100 -3.59 -8.17 -2.94
N ASN A 101 -2.60 -8.94 -2.51
CA ASN A 101 -2.62 -9.69 -1.26
C ASN A 101 -1.32 -9.48 -0.48
N GLY A 102 -1.39 -8.97 0.75
CA GLY A 102 -0.22 -8.80 1.60
C GLY A 102 -0.38 -7.69 2.63
N LYS A 103 0.71 -7.01 2.95
CA LYS A 103 0.71 -5.81 3.79
C LYS A 103 1.53 -4.73 3.11
N ILE A 104 1.12 -3.48 3.23
CA ILE A 104 1.93 -2.32 2.86
C ILE A 104 2.35 -1.64 4.15
N SER A 105 3.65 -1.48 4.36
CA SER A 105 4.23 -0.72 5.46
C SER A 105 5.14 0.36 4.89
N VAL A 106 4.90 1.63 5.23
CA VAL A 106 5.70 2.76 4.75
C VAL A 106 6.12 3.60 5.95
N ARG A 107 7.41 3.87 6.05
CA ARG A 107 8.04 4.69 7.08
C ARG A 107 9.04 5.66 6.46
N GLU A 108 9.28 6.79 7.12
CA GLU A 108 10.34 7.74 6.78
C GLU A 108 10.39 8.07 5.28
N THR A 109 9.29 8.55 4.71
CA THR A 109 9.22 8.84 3.27
C THR A 109 9.14 10.34 3.00
N GLU A 110 10.11 10.86 2.24
CA GLU A 110 10.09 12.24 1.77
C GLU A 110 9.17 12.37 0.54
N GLY A 111 8.11 13.17 0.66
CA GLY A 111 7.06 13.29 -0.36
C GLY A 111 5.86 12.41 -0.03
N TYR A 112 4.88 12.35 -0.95
CA TYR A 112 3.60 11.70 -0.67
C TYR A 112 3.57 10.21 -1.04
N VAL A 113 2.68 9.47 -0.38
CA VAL A 113 2.40 8.06 -0.65
C VAL A 113 0.95 7.86 -1.09
N ASP A 114 0.79 7.12 -2.18
CA ASP A 114 -0.47 6.55 -2.66
C ASP A 114 -0.44 5.03 -2.50
N ALA A 115 -1.08 4.49 -1.46
CA ALA A 115 -1.14 3.06 -1.18
C ALA A 115 -2.49 2.47 -1.59
N LYS A 116 -2.46 1.34 -2.31
CA LYS A 116 -3.66 0.57 -2.65
C LYS A 116 -3.48 -0.92 -2.42
N ILE A 117 -4.36 -1.51 -1.62
CA ILE A 117 -4.42 -2.95 -1.38
C ILE A 117 -5.81 -3.52 -1.64
N THR A 118 -5.91 -4.78 -2.06
CA THR A 118 -7.20 -5.48 -2.11
C THR A 118 -7.45 -6.28 -0.84
N ASN A 119 -6.51 -7.15 -0.44
CA ASN A 119 -6.62 -7.97 0.76
C ASN A 119 -5.40 -7.80 1.66
N GLY A 120 -5.62 -7.25 2.84
CA GLY A 120 -4.62 -6.98 3.86
C GLY A 120 -4.58 -5.53 4.31
N SER A 121 -3.55 -5.18 5.09
CA SER A 121 -3.48 -3.90 5.80
C SER A 121 -2.50 -2.92 5.18
N ILE A 122 -2.76 -1.63 5.38
CA ILE A 122 -1.85 -0.52 5.06
C ILE A 122 -1.44 0.14 6.38
N SER A 123 -0.14 0.35 6.57
CA SER A 123 0.45 1.13 7.66
C SER A 123 1.35 2.22 7.05
N ILE A 124 1.05 3.49 7.27
CA ILE A 124 1.88 4.63 6.83
C ILE A 124 2.18 5.47 8.06
N THR A 125 3.38 5.33 8.61
CA THR A 125 3.75 5.88 9.92
C THR A 125 5.11 6.55 9.87
N ASP A 126 5.58 7.04 11.02
CA ASP A 126 6.99 7.42 11.23
C ASP A 126 7.49 8.45 10.19
N GLY A 127 6.76 9.57 10.05
CA GLY A 127 7.15 10.70 9.19
C GLY A 127 6.87 10.53 7.69
N ALA A 128 6.19 9.46 7.25
CA ALA A 128 5.72 9.35 5.87
C ALA A 128 4.46 10.20 5.61
N THR A 129 4.43 10.98 4.53
CA THR A 129 3.25 11.78 4.16
C THR A 129 2.24 10.95 3.37
N VAL A 130 1.09 10.63 3.97
CA VAL A 130 -0.03 9.98 3.24
C VAL A 130 -0.78 11.00 2.38
N ARG A 131 -1.02 10.68 1.10
CA ARG A 131 -2.00 11.40 0.27
C ARG A 131 -3.23 10.54 0.00
N SER A 132 -3.02 9.26 -0.29
CA SER A 132 -4.11 8.32 -0.58
C SER A 132 -3.80 6.95 0.03
N ALA A 133 -4.75 6.36 0.75
CA ALA A 133 -4.64 4.99 1.23
C ALA A 133 -5.97 4.27 1.04
N LYS A 134 -5.99 3.24 0.19
CA LYS A 134 -7.22 2.54 -0.22
C LYS A 134 -7.12 1.04 -0.02
N SER A 135 -8.09 0.47 0.68
CA SER A 135 -8.22 -0.97 0.88
C SER A 135 -9.59 -1.49 0.44
N THR A 136 -9.69 -2.77 0.06
CA THR A 136 -10.99 -3.44 -0.04
C THR A 136 -11.28 -4.26 1.20
N ASN A 137 -10.33 -5.09 1.63
CA ASN A 137 -10.46 -5.98 2.78
C ASN A 137 -9.24 -5.83 3.69
N GLY A 138 -9.30 -4.87 4.60
CA GLY A 138 -8.36 -4.73 5.69
C GLY A 138 -8.28 -3.32 6.25
N ASN A 139 -7.57 -3.23 7.36
CA ASN A 139 -7.45 -2.01 8.14
C ASN A 139 -6.39 -1.08 7.54
N ILE A 140 -6.58 0.21 7.75
CA ILE A 140 -5.61 1.24 7.39
C ILE A 140 -5.24 1.99 8.66
N THR A 141 -3.94 2.05 8.92
CA THR A 141 -3.36 2.89 9.96
C THR A 141 -2.47 3.93 9.31
N ALA A 142 -2.70 5.20 9.60
CA ALA A 142 -1.86 6.27 9.10
C ALA A 142 -1.57 7.31 10.19
N THR A 143 -0.39 7.90 10.14
CA THR A 143 0.01 9.04 10.97
C THR A 143 0.36 10.20 10.07
N ILE A 144 -0.22 11.36 10.34
CA ILE A 144 0.22 12.63 9.76
C ILE A 144 1.02 13.33 10.86
N SER A 145 2.30 13.59 10.64
CA SER A 145 3.17 14.21 11.66
C SER A 145 3.51 15.68 11.36
N GLU A 146 3.15 16.18 10.18
CA GLU A 146 3.45 17.54 9.72
C GLU A 146 2.22 18.19 9.06
N GLU A 147 2.35 19.46 8.67
CA GLU A 147 1.31 20.17 7.94
C GLU A 147 0.95 19.47 6.61
N LEU A 148 -0.33 19.53 6.23
CA LEU A 148 -0.82 18.94 5.00
C LEU A 148 -0.32 19.72 3.77
N ALA A 149 0.53 19.09 2.97
CA ALA A 149 0.88 19.61 1.65
C ALA A 149 -0.32 19.60 0.69
N GLU A 150 -1.17 18.57 0.76
CA GLU A 150 -2.31 18.33 -0.13
C GLU A 150 -3.50 17.74 0.61
N ASN A 151 -4.63 17.56 -0.08
CA ASN A 151 -5.79 16.85 0.45
C ASN A 151 -5.46 15.37 0.65
N VAL A 152 -6.00 14.78 1.73
CA VAL A 152 -5.82 13.38 2.10
C VAL A 152 -7.11 12.59 1.89
N ASP A 153 -7.01 11.43 1.26
CA ASP A 153 -8.14 10.52 1.00
C ASP A 153 -7.83 9.10 1.46
N ILE A 154 -8.46 8.67 2.55
CA ILE A 154 -8.29 7.33 3.12
C ILE A 154 -9.61 6.58 3.10
N SER A 155 -9.63 5.38 2.51
CA SER A 155 -10.86 4.60 2.39
C SER A 155 -10.66 3.10 2.46
N THR A 156 -11.61 2.40 3.06
CA THR A 156 -11.69 0.93 3.00
C THR A 156 -13.12 0.44 2.83
N VAL A 157 -13.33 -0.76 2.29
CA VAL A 157 -14.68 -1.35 2.21
C VAL A 157 -14.97 -2.19 3.44
N ASN A 158 -14.09 -3.15 3.76
CA ASN A 158 -14.20 -4.02 4.91
C ASN A 158 -12.96 -3.86 5.79
N GLY A 159 -13.04 -3.00 6.79
CA GLY A 159 -11.93 -2.65 7.65
C GLY A 159 -12.18 -1.34 8.40
N SER A 160 -11.37 -1.12 9.42
CA SER A 160 -11.36 0.15 10.14
C SER A 160 -10.21 1.03 9.69
N VAL A 161 -10.38 2.34 9.85
CA VAL A 161 -9.33 3.33 9.62
C VAL A 161 -9.00 4.00 10.95
N ASP A 162 -7.73 3.95 11.32
CA ASP A 162 -7.15 4.68 12.44
C ASP A 162 -6.18 5.73 11.89
N LEU A 163 -6.51 7.00 12.12
CA LEU A 163 -5.70 8.13 11.68
C LEU A 163 -5.21 8.92 12.89
N TYR A 164 -3.90 9.06 13.01
CA TYR A 164 -3.24 9.82 14.06
C TYR A 164 -2.84 11.19 13.51
N LEU A 165 -3.19 12.25 14.23
CA LEU A 165 -2.97 13.64 13.84
C LEU A 165 -2.23 14.39 14.95
N PRO A 166 -1.38 15.37 14.61
CA PRO A 166 -0.75 16.24 15.58
C PRO A 166 -1.80 17.23 16.11
N SER A 167 -1.64 17.66 17.36
CA SER A 167 -2.68 18.48 18.03
C SER A 167 -2.85 19.91 17.50
N ASP A 168 -1.92 20.38 16.70
CA ASP A 168 -1.82 21.72 16.12
C ASP A 168 -2.05 21.74 14.59
N ILE A 169 -2.49 20.63 14.01
CA ILE A 169 -2.81 20.55 12.58
C ILE A 169 -3.94 21.50 12.17
N ASN A 170 -3.82 22.09 10.99
CA ASN A 170 -4.87 22.87 10.33
C ASN A 170 -5.47 22.04 9.19
N ALA A 171 -6.75 21.65 9.33
CA ALA A 171 -7.42 20.83 8.32
C ALA A 171 -8.95 20.84 8.48
N ASP A 172 -9.65 20.66 7.37
CA ASP A 172 -11.08 20.35 7.39
C ASP A 172 -11.25 18.83 7.32
N VAL A 173 -12.00 18.23 8.24
CA VAL A 173 -12.19 16.78 8.31
C VAL A 173 -13.59 16.37 7.87
N ASP A 174 -13.67 15.29 7.08
CA ASP A 174 -14.92 14.64 6.69
C ASP A 174 -14.79 13.12 6.88
N LEU A 175 -15.44 12.59 7.91
CA LEU A 175 -15.38 11.19 8.30
C LEU A 175 -16.72 10.52 8.03
N LYS A 176 -16.71 9.39 7.32
CA LYS A 176 -17.92 8.66 6.93
C LYS A 176 -17.82 7.16 7.22
N THR A 177 -18.91 6.58 7.69
CA THR A 177 -19.07 5.11 7.72
C THR A 177 -20.51 4.73 7.39
N VAL A 178 -20.71 3.58 6.75
CA VAL A 178 -22.06 3.01 6.53
C VAL A 178 -22.45 2.10 7.69
N ASN A 179 -21.57 1.15 8.04
CA ASN A 179 -21.76 0.15 9.09
C ASN A 179 -20.55 0.14 10.05
N GLY A 180 -20.61 0.94 11.11
CA GLY A 180 -19.59 0.91 12.17
C GLY A 180 -19.76 1.96 13.24
N GLY A 181 -18.77 2.82 13.43
CA GLY A 181 -18.83 3.98 14.32
C GLY A 181 -17.76 5.00 13.93
N ILE A 182 -17.97 6.25 14.33
CA ILE A 182 -16.97 7.30 14.18
C ILE A 182 -16.57 7.75 15.57
N SER A 183 -15.26 7.86 15.80
CA SER A 183 -14.70 8.47 16.99
C SER A 183 -13.66 9.52 16.59
N ALA A 184 -13.73 10.68 17.22
CA ALA A 184 -12.76 11.75 17.05
C ALA A 184 -12.46 12.32 18.43
N GLY A 185 -11.38 11.85 19.05
CA GLY A 185 -11.04 12.14 20.44
C GLY A 185 -9.70 12.83 20.58
N GLY A 186 -9.56 13.68 21.60
CA GLY A 186 -8.27 14.27 21.98
C GLY A 186 -7.76 15.42 21.10
N LEU A 187 -8.52 15.82 20.08
CA LEU A 187 -8.20 16.92 19.17
C LEU A 187 -9.12 18.12 19.42
N ARG A 188 -8.57 19.34 19.37
CA ARG A 188 -9.35 20.59 19.48
C ARG A 188 -9.88 20.96 18.10
N MET A 189 -11.19 20.91 17.92
CA MET A 189 -11.84 21.22 16.65
C MET A 189 -13.19 21.91 16.84
N ILE A 190 -13.58 22.69 15.84
CA ILE A 190 -14.95 23.21 15.69
C ILE A 190 -15.74 22.12 14.96
N VAL A 191 -16.79 21.59 15.59
CA VAL A 191 -17.63 20.55 14.99
C VAL A 191 -18.73 21.21 14.16
N ASP A 192 -18.77 20.92 12.87
CA ASP A 192 -19.78 21.44 11.95
C ASP A 192 -21.03 20.54 11.93
N SER A 193 -20.82 19.22 11.94
CA SER A 193 -21.89 18.23 11.98
C SER A 193 -21.41 16.93 12.62
N ILE A 194 -22.25 16.33 13.45
CA ILE A 194 -21.95 15.05 14.08
C ILE A 194 -23.18 14.14 14.09
N SER A 195 -22.97 12.92 13.61
CA SER A 195 -23.92 11.82 13.72
C SER A 195 -23.16 10.51 13.96
N LYS A 196 -23.89 9.42 14.15
CA LYS A 196 -23.30 8.08 14.32
C LYS A 196 -22.52 7.58 13.08
N ARG A 197 -22.69 8.23 11.91
CA ARG A 197 -22.25 7.75 10.59
C ARG A 197 -21.52 8.78 9.74
N HIS A 198 -21.59 10.05 10.13
CA HIS A 198 -20.96 11.16 9.43
C HIS A 198 -20.52 12.20 10.45
N PHE A 199 -19.28 12.67 10.33
CA PHE A 199 -18.69 13.69 11.16
C PHE A 199 -17.95 14.67 10.27
N THR A 200 -18.21 15.96 10.44
CA THR A 200 -17.46 17.04 9.79
C THR A 200 -17.03 18.06 10.83
N GLY A 201 -15.82 18.60 10.66
CA GLY A 201 -15.32 19.64 11.54
C GLY A 201 -14.06 20.29 11.00
N THR A 202 -13.65 21.35 11.69
CA THR A 202 -12.50 22.17 11.36
C THR A 202 -11.45 22.06 12.49
N LEU A 203 -10.26 21.56 12.18
CA LEU A 203 -9.08 21.55 13.03
C LEU A 203 -8.27 22.83 12.81
N GLY A 204 -7.83 23.48 13.89
CA GLY A 204 -7.04 24.70 13.81
C GLY A 204 -7.75 25.81 13.02
N SER A 205 -7.10 26.34 11.99
CA SER A 205 -7.68 27.32 11.06
C SER A 205 -8.40 26.72 9.84
N GLY A 206 -8.54 25.39 9.76
CA GLY A 206 -9.07 24.69 8.59
C GLY A 206 -8.09 24.65 7.41
N GLY A 207 -8.57 24.32 6.21
CA GLY A 207 -7.78 24.42 4.97
C GLY A 207 -7.80 23.17 4.10
N LYS A 208 -6.70 22.39 4.10
CA LYS A 208 -6.66 21.13 3.34
C LYS A 208 -7.63 20.13 3.95
N THR A 209 -8.21 19.30 3.10
CA THR A 209 -9.23 18.34 3.54
C THR A 209 -8.63 16.98 3.88
N ILE A 210 -9.12 16.38 4.97
CA ILE A 210 -8.87 14.99 5.34
C ILE A 210 -10.19 14.24 5.20
N ASN A 211 -10.30 13.44 4.15
CA ASN A 211 -11.46 12.59 3.91
C ASN A 211 -11.13 11.17 4.37
N VAL A 212 -11.95 10.63 5.28
CA VAL A 212 -11.79 9.25 5.75
C VAL A 212 -13.12 8.52 5.65
N SER A 213 -13.14 7.37 4.97
CA SER A 213 -14.39 6.62 4.80
C SER A 213 -14.24 5.11 4.94
N THR A 214 -15.29 4.45 5.44
CA THR A 214 -15.41 3.00 5.38
C THR A 214 -16.84 2.56 5.10
N VAL A 215 -17.04 1.36 4.54
CA VAL A 215 -18.37 0.77 4.41
C VAL A 215 -18.68 -0.08 5.63
N ASN A 216 -17.81 -1.04 5.98
CA ASN A 216 -17.97 -1.95 7.10
C ASN A 216 -16.76 -1.85 8.03
N GLY A 217 -16.88 -1.01 9.05
CA GLY A 217 -15.84 -0.75 10.04
C GLY A 217 -15.94 0.65 10.65
N SER A 218 -15.02 0.94 11.55
CA SER A 218 -14.99 2.21 12.26
C SER A 218 -13.97 3.18 11.66
N VAL A 219 -14.24 4.47 11.82
CA VAL A 219 -13.27 5.53 11.55
C VAL A 219 -12.90 6.17 12.88
N SER A 220 -11.62 6.23 13.17
CA SER A 220 -11.10 6.79 14.41
C SER A 220 -10.04 7.84 14.11
N LEU A 221 -10.24 9.06 14.61
CA LEU A 221 -9.19 10.06 14.71
C LEU A 221 -8.62 10.05 16.13
N HIS A 222 -7.30 9.98 16.18
CA HIS A 222 -6.52 9.99 17.42
C HIS A 222 -5.58 11.18 17.41
N LYS A 223 -5.24 11.65 18.61
CA LYS A 223 -4.08 12.52 18.81
C LYS A 223 -2.81 11.67 18.80
N GLU A 224 -1.80 12.08 18.03
CA GLU A 224 -0.43 11.53 18.05
C GLU A 224 0.26 11.72 19.41
#